data_AF-A0A496CUW2-F1
#
_entry.id   AF-A0A496CUW2-F1
#
_cell.length_a   1.000
_cell.length_b   1.000
_cell.length_c   1.000
_cell.angle_alpha   90.00
_cell.angle_beta   90.00
_cell.angle_gamma   90.00
#
_symmetry.space_group_name_H-M   'P 1'
#
loop_
_entity.id
_entity.type
_entity.pdbx_description
1 polymer ?
#
loop_
_entity_poly.entity_id
_entity_poly.type
_entity_poly.pdbx_seq_one_letter_code
_entity_poly.pdbx_strand_id
1 'polypeptide(L)'
;MIPIILSIITIISYTLAVCLKNREIPYSISATFYTLQHKFWFAVCMIATSIFLFFPALDITTENTQFLVFLSCIGLFGVGLAPDFKDKWINKIHCTSATITILCSQIWVLLSSTWWILIPIWFIYITYTIVGITKSKNQKVIDRFISTKPMFWCEIAALVCTYATVILQKWGIY
;
A
#
# COMPACT_ATOMS: atom_id res chain seq x y z
N MET A 1 18.75 7.16 -3.58
CA MET A 1 18.35 5.94 -4.32
C MET A 1 18.41 4.66 -3.48
N ILE A 2 19.49 4.38 -2.74
CA ILE A 2 19.63 3.13 -1.96
C ILE A 2 18.45 2.85 -1.01
N PRO A 3 17.98 3.80 -0.17
CA PRO A 3 16.87 3.50 0.76
C PRO A 3 15.57 3.18 0.03
N ILE A 4 15.29 3.85 -1.10
CA ILE A 4 14.13 3.55 -1.95
C ILE A 4 14.18 2.10 -2.43
N ILE A 5 15.35 1.64 -2.90
CA ILE A 5 15.55 0.27 -3.37
C ILE A 5 15.34 -0.73 -2.23
N LEU A 6 15.89 -0.47 -1.04
CA LEU A 6 15.68 -1.33 0.14
C LEU A 6 14.20 -1.44 0.51
N SER A 7 13.47 -0.33 0.47
CA SER A 7 12.03 -0.28 0.73
C SER A 7 11.25 -1.14 -0.27
N ILE A 8 11.50 -0.95 -1.57
CA ILE A 8 10.88 -1.70 -2.66
C ILE A 8 11.17 -3.19 -2.54
N ILE A 9 12.45 -3.57 -2.36
CA ILE A 9 12.83 -4.98 -2.23
C ILE A 9 12.15 -5.59 -1.00
N THR A 10 12.08 -4.87 0.12
CA THR A 10 11.41 -5.36 1.34
C THR A 10 9.95 -5.69 1.07
N ILE A 11 9.16 -4.75 0.56
CA ILE A 11 7.72 -4.97 0.36
C ILE A 11 7.42 -5.95 -0.79
N ILE A 12 8.19 -5.92 -1.88
CA ILE A 12 8.01 -6.82 -3.02
C ILE A 12 8.40 -8.25 -2.64
N SER A 13 9.59 -8.44 -2.08
CA SER A 13 10.05 -9.80 -1.70
C SER A 13 9.10 -10.44 -0.71
N TYR A 14 8.64 -9.67 0.28
CA TYR A 14 7.64 -10.08 1.25
C TYR A 14 6.32 -10.49 0.59
N THR A 15 5.71 -9.59 -0.18
CA THR A 15 4.39 -9.81 -0.79
C THR A 15 4.43 -10.97 -1.78
N LEU A 16 5.47 -11.03 -2.63
CA LEU A 16 5.66 -12.11 -3.59
C LEU A 16 5.88 -13.46 -2.90
N ALA A 17 6.71 -13.53 -1.86
CA ALA A 17 6.94 -14.78 -1.14
C ALA A 17 5.64 -15.36 -0.56
N VAL A 18 4.76 -14.51 -0.02
CA VAL A 18 3.46 -14.97 0.49
C VAL A 18 2.52 -15.41 -0.65
N CYS A 19 2.40 -14.62 -1.72
CA CYS A 19 1.56 -14.98 -2.87
C CYS A 19 2.01 -16.31 -3.51
N LEU A 20 3.32 -16.51 -3.68
CA LEU A 20 3.88 -17.73 -4.24
C LEU A 20 3.66 -18.94 -3.34
N LYS A 21 3.84 -18.78 -2.02
CA LYS A 21 3.62 -19.85 -1.04
C LYS A 21 2.16 -20.29 -0.99
N ASN A 22 1.21 -19.35 -1.05
CA ASN A 22 -0.21 -19.64 -0.97
C ASN A 22 -0.84 -19.99 -2.32
N ARG A 23 -0.11 -19.78 -3.43
CA ARG A 23 -0.60 -19.93 -4.82
C ARG A 23 -1.86 -19.10 -5.12
N GLU A 24 -2.05 -18.01 -4.39
CA GLU A 24 -3.18 -17.11 -4.56
C GLU A 24 -2.81 -15.69 -4.12
N ILE A 25 -3.59 -14.72 -4.63
CA ILE A 25 -3.52 -13.33 -4.18
C ILE A 25 -4.43 -13.19 -2.95
N PRO A 26 -3.88 -12.72 -1.81
CA PRO A 26 -4.66 -12.55 -0.59
C PRO A 26 -5.71 -11.44 -0.75
N TYR A 27 -6.61 -11.32 0.22
CA TYR A 27 -7.60 -10.23 0.22
C TYR A 27 -6.95 -8.83 0.31
N SER A 28 -5.88 -8.72 1.10
CA SER A 28 -5.03 -7.54 1.26
C SER A 28 -3.60 -7.97 1.61
N ILE A 29 -2.63 -7.06 1.48
CA ILE A 29 -1.27 -7.25 2.00
C ILE A 29 -1.33 -7.54 3.49
N SER A 30 -2.20 -6.90 4.25
CA SER A 30 -2.34 -7.23 5.69
C SER A 30 -2.88 -8.64 5.94
N ALA A 31 -3.71 -9.19 5.06
CA ALA A 31 -4.30 -10.52 5.23
C ALA A 31 -3.25 -11.65 5.19
N THR A 32 -2.07 -11.40 4.60
CA THR A 32 -0.94 -12.33 4.60
C THR A 32 -0.50 -12.72 6.01
N PHE A 33 -0.69 -11.85 7.01
CA PHE A 33 -0.37 -12.10 8.42
C PHE A 33 -0.95 -13.43 8.93
N TYR A 34 -2.14 -13.78 8.48
CA TYR A 34 -2.82 -15.02 8.88
C TYR A 34 -2.25 -16.28 8.22
N THR A 35 -1.46 -16.13 7.17
CA THR A 35 -0.84 -17.23 6.41
C THR A 35 0.65 -17.40 6.73
N LEU A 36 1.25 -16.43 7.43
CA LEU A 36 2.65 -16.48 7.84
C LEU A 36 2.85 -17.48 8.99
N GLN A 37 3.87 -18.33 8.85
CA GLN A 37 4.36 -19.16 9.96
C GLN A 37 5.00 -18.29 11.05
N HIS A 38 5.80 -17.31 10.65
CA HIS A 38 6.50 -16.40 11.55
C HIS A 38 5.88 -15.00 11.44
N LYS A 39 4.83 -14.76 12.23
CA LYS A 39 3.99 -13.55 12.20
C LYS A 39 4.76 -12.25 12.40
N PHE A 40 5.87 -12.28 13.16
CA PHE A 40 6.72 -11.11 13.41
C PHE A 40 7.27 -10.47 12.13
N TRP A 41 7.51 -11.26 11.07
CA TRP A 41 8.00 -10.74 9.80
C TRP A 41 7.03 -9.77 9.12
N PHE A 42 5.72 -9.88 9.39
CA PHE A 42 4.77 -8.88 8.92
C PHE A 42 5.14 -7.48 9.44
N ALA A 43 5.27 -7.35 10.76
CA ALA A 43 5.61 -6.09 11.41
C ALA A 43 6.96 -5.55 10.92
N VAL A 44 7.97 -6.41 10.86
CA VAL A 44 9.31 -6.06 10.37
C VAL A 44 9.23 -5.51 8.95
N CYS A 45 8.54 -6.18 8.04
CA CYS A 45 8.45 -5.75 6.65
C CYS A 45 7.69 -4.43 6.50
N MET A 46 6.57 -4.21 7.22
CA MET A 46 5.83 -2.95 7.15
C MET A 46 6.66 -1.78 7.70
N ILE A 47 7.28 -1.97 8.87
CA ILE A 47 8.09 -0.93 9.54
C ILE A 47 9.35 -0.62 8.72
N ALA A 48 10.07 -1.64 8.24
CA ALA A 48 11.26 -1.45 7.42
C ALA A 48 10.93 -0.75 6.10
N THR A 49 9.84 -1.15 5.42
CA THR A 49 9.35 -0.48 4.20
C THR A 49 9.14 1.01 4.47
N SER A 50 8.44 1.32 5.56
CA SER A 50 8.13 2.68 5.98
C SER A 50 9.39 3.50 6.29
N ILE A 51 10.31 3.00 7.12
CA ILE A 51 11.55 3.69 7.49
C ILE A 51 12.43 3.97 6.27
N PHE A 52 12.59 2.97 5.39
CA PHE A 52 13.44 3.12 4.22
C PHE A 52 12.88 4.13 3.20
N LEU A 53 11.56 4.28 3.10
CA LEU A 53 10.93 5.26 2.21
C LEU A 53 10.80 6.65 2.82
N PHE A 54 10.72 6.73 4.15
CA PHE A 54 10.46 7.97 4.89
C PHE A 54 11.44 9.09 4.57
N PHE A 55 12.75 8.85 4.73
CA PHE A 55 13.75 9.91 4.49
C PHE A 55 13.78 10.37 3.02
N PRO A 56 13.83 9.47 2.01
CA PRO A 56 13.75 9.88 0.62
C PRO A 56 12.49 10.68 0.26
N ALA A 57 11.34 10.35 0.86
CA ALA A 57 10.10 11.07 0.66
C ALA A 57 10.14 12.46 1.31
N LEU A 58 10.65 12.58 2.55
CA LEU A 58 10.81 13.89 3.20
C LEU A 58 11.70 14.84 2.42
N ASP A 59 12.82 14.35 1.88
CA ASP A 59 13.79 15.16 1.14
C ASP A 59 13.21 15.90 -0.08
N ILE A 60 12.15 15.34 -0.70
CA ILE A 60 11.50 15.93 -1.87
C ILE A 60 10.20 16.67 -1.52
N THR A 61 9.81 16.64 -0.24
CA THR A 61 8.53 17.17 0.22
C THR A 61 8.69 18.59 0.73
N THR A 62 7.78 19.47 0.31
CA THR A 62 7.72 20.85 0.82
C THR A 62 7.33 20.87 2.30
N GLU A 63 7.82 21.84 3.07
CA GLU A 63 7.55 21.95 4.52
C GLU A 63 6.04 21.87 4.85
N ASN A 64 5.21 22.50 4.02
CA ASN A 64 3.75 22.52 4.19
C ASN A 64 3.07 21.15 4.07
N THR A 65 3.74 20.15 3.49
CA THR A 65 3.18 18.81 3.23
C THR A 65 3.94 17.67 3.89
N GLN A 66 5.06 17.94 4.58
CA GLN A 66 5.85 16.91 5.29
C GLN A 66 5.04 16.13 6.33
N PHE A 67 4.04 16.77 6.95
CA PHE A 67 3.15 16.11 7.91
C PHE A 67 2.38 14.94 7.29
N LEU A 68 2.07 14.98 5.98
CA LEU A 68 1.38 13.89 5.29
C LEU A 68 2.31 12.67 5.13
N VAL A 69 3.57 12.90 4.80
CA VAL A 69 4.60 11.83 4.75
C VAL A 69 4.76 11.21 6.13
N PHE A 70 4.84 12.03 7.17
CA PHE A 70 4.96 11.57 8.56
C PHE A 70 3.74 10.74 9.01
N LEU A 71 2.52 11.23 8.76
CA LEU A 71 1.30 10.50 9.08
C LEU A 71 1.21 9.18 8.30
N SER A 72 1.63 9.16 7.02
CA SER A 72 1.65 7.93 6.24
C SER A 72 2.62 6.89 6.82
N CYS A 73 3.78 7.34 7.29
CA CYS A 73 4.80 6.50 7.94
C CYS A 73 4.29 5.90 9.26
N ILE A 74 3.70 6.73 10.14
CA ILE A 74 3.09 6.28 11.39
C ILE A 74 1.91 5.34 11.13
N GLY A 75 1.10 5.64 10.12
CA GLY A 75 0.03 4.75 9.69
C GLY A 75 0.56 3.35 9.38
N LEU A 76 1.64 3.25 8.59
CA LEU A 76 2.19 1.96 8.20
C LEU A 76 2.84 1.23 9.38
N PHE A 77 3.39 1.95 10.36
CA PHE A 77 3.82 1.36 11.63
C PHE A 77 2.62 0.76 12.38
N GLY A 78 1.53 1.50 12.49
CA GLY A 78 0.30 1.04 13.12
C GLY A 78 -0.27 -0.22 12.45
N VAL A 79 -0.24 -0.28 11.12
CA VAL A 79 -0.58 -1.50 10.35
C VAL A 79 0.30 -2.67 10.77
N GLY A 80 1.62 -2.46 10.81
CA GLY A 80 2.61 -3.47 11.21
C GLY A 80 2.45 -3.96 12.65
N LEU A 81 2.14 -3.06 13.59
CA LEU A 81 2.04 -3.33 15.02
C LEU A 81 0.67 -3.85 15.45
N ALA A 82 -0.38 -3.58 14.68
CA ALA A 82 -1.75 -4.05 14.91
C ALA A 82 -2.22 -4.99 13.78
N PRO A 83 -1.52 -6.09 13.45
CA PRO A 83 -1.83 -6.89 12.26
C PRO A 83 -3.01 -7.87 12.45
N ASP A 84 -3.39 -8.17 13.70
CA ASP A 84 -4.48 -9.12 13.99
C ASP A 84 -5.87 -8.46 13.90
N PHE A 85 -6.23 -7.97 12.72
CA PHE A 85 -7.46 -7.24 12.47
C PHE A 85 -8.75 -8.08 12.51
N LYS A 86 -8.70 -9.36 12.92
CA LYS A 86 -9.89 -10.17 13.25
C LYS A 86 -10.37 -9.92 14.67
N ASP A 87 -9.48 -9.50 15.57
CA ASP A 87 -9.90 -8.97 16.87
C ASP A 87 -10.59 -7.61 16.68
N LYS A 88 -11.68 -7.35 17.41
CA LYS A 88 -12.51 -6.15 17.21
C LYS A 88 -11.78 -4.86 17.56
N TRP A 89 -10.96 -4.88 18.61
CA TRP A 89 -10.22 -3.70 19.05
C TRP A 89 -9.04 -3.45 18.12
N ILE A 90 -8.25 -4.49 17.81
CA ILE A 90 -7.13 -4.42 16.89
C ILE A 90 -7.61 -4.06 15.47
N ASN A 91 -8.77 -4.53 15.02
CA ASN A 91 -9.38 -4.15 13.75
C ASN A 91 -9.54 -2.64 13.64
N LYS A 92 -10.05 -1.99 14.68
CA LYS A 92 -10.24 -0.53 14.69
C LYS A 92 -8.91 0.19 14.54
N ILE A 93 -7.89 -0.25 15.26
CA ILE A 93 -6.53 0.32 15.16
C ILE A 93 -5.98 0.09 13.75
N HIS A 94 -5.97 -1.16 13.29
CA HIS A 94 -5.45 -1.56 11.98
C HIS A 94 -6.10 -0.79 10.83
N CYS A 95 -7.42 -0.77 10.78
CA CYS A 95 -8.17 -0.10 9.71
C CYS A 95 -7.95 1.41 9.74
N THR A 96 -7.87 2.02 10.93
CA THR A 96 -7.55 3.45 11.07
C THR A 96 -6.14 3.74 10.58
N SER A 97 -5.16 2.93 11.00
CA SER A 97 -3.77 3.04 10.57
C SER A 97 -3.60 2.85 9.06
N ALA A 98 -4.25 1.85 8.47
CA ALA A 98 -4.24 1.62 7.02
C ALA A 98 -4.89 2.80 6.26
N THR A 99 -6.01 3.32 6.78
CA THR A 99 -6.70 4.48 6.20
C THR A 99 -5.81 5.72 6.23
N ILE A 100 -5.17 6.02 7.37
CA ILE A 100 -4.22 7.13 7.48
C ILE A 100 -3.05 6.94 6.50
N THR A 101 -2.50 5.73 6.41
CA THR A 101 -1.39 5.40 5.49
C THR A 101 -1.76 5.73 4.05
N ILE A 102 -2.89 5.21 3.58
CA ILE A 102 -3.33 5.38 2.19
C ILE A 102 -3.73 6.83 1.95
N LEU A 103 -4.61 7.42 2.77
CA LEU A 103 -5.09 8.78 2.54
C LEU A 103 -3.95 9.80 2.57
N CYS A 104 -3.08 9.77 3.58
CA CYS A 104 -2.00 10.74 3.68
C CYS A 104 -0.97 10.57 2.57
N SER A 105 -0.61 9.33 2.19
CA SER A 105 0.30 9.12 1.06
C SER A 105 -0.30 9.59 -0.27
N GLN A 106 -1.58 9.32 -0.53
CA GLN A 106 -2.21 9.71 -1.79
C GLN A 106 -2.50 11.22 -1.87
N ILE A 107 -2.89 11.86 -0.77
CA ILE A 107 -3.03 13.32 -0.70
C ILE A 107 -1.65 13.97 -0.89
N TRP A 108 -0.59 13.39 -0.31
CA TRP A 108 0.77 13.88 -0.54
C TRP A 108 1.17 13.80 -2.01
N VAL A 109 0.93 12.66 -2.69
CA VAL A 109 1.18 12.53 -4.13
C VAL A 109 0.37 13.57 -4.92
N LEU A 110 -0.90 13.79 -4.58
CA LEU A 110 -1.78 14.76 -5.24
C LEU A 110 -1.27 16.20 -5.12
N LEU A 111 -0.66 16.54 -3.99
CA LEU A 111 -0.09 17.88 -3.73
C LEU A 111 1.36 18.02 -4.22
N SER A 112 1.94 16.93 -4.71
CA SER A 112 3.29 16.92 -5.28
C SER A 112 3.28 17.38 -6.73
N SER A 113 4.44 17.75 -7.29
CA SER A 113 4.50 18.17 -8.70
C SER A 113 4.07 17.04 -9.65
N THR A 114 4.38 15.78 -9.30
CA THR A 114 4.11 14.58 -10.10
C THR A 114 2.71 14.00 -9.86
N TRP A 115 1.74 14.82 -9.45
CA TRP A 115 0.35 14.40 -9.14
C TRP A 115 -0.31 13.60 -10.27
N TRP A 116 0.08 13.86 -11.51
CA TRP A 116 -0.44 13.21 -12.71
C TRP A 116 -0.25 11.69 -12.69
N ILE A 117 0.70 11.16 -11.90
CA ILE A 117 0.93 9.70 -11.75
C ILE A 117 -0.28 8.96 -11.15
N LEU A 118 -1.13 9.68 -10.39
CA LEU A 118 -2.38 9.13 -9.86
C LEU A 118 -3.32 8.69 -10.98
N ILE A 119 -3.38 9.44 -12.08
CA ILE A 119 -4.33 9.19 -13.17
C ILE A 119 -4.13 7.79 -13.78
N PRO A 120 -2.97 7.45 -14.37
CA PRO A 120 -2.81 6.15 -15.03
C PRO A 120 -2.92 4.98 -14.02
N ILE A 121 -2.39 5.12 -12.81
CA ILE A 121 -2.37 4.02 -11.83
C ILE A 121 -3.78 3.73 -11.31
N TRP A 122 -4.51 4.76 -10.87
CA TRP A 122 -5.87 4.56 -10.36
C TRP A 122 -6.83 4.19 -11.49
N PHE A 123 -6.62 4.69 -12.71
CA PHE A 123 -7.37 4.25 -13.88
C PHE A 123 -7.20 2.74 -14.12
N ILE A 124 -5.97 2.22 -14.12
CA ILE A 124 -5.69 0.78 -14.28
C ILE A 124 -6.41 -0.03 -13.18
N TYR A 125 -6.32 0.39 -11.92
CA TYR A 125 -6.99 -0.28 -10.81
C TYR A 125 -8.52 -0.33 -10.99
N ILE A 126 -9.13 0.80 -11.37
CA ILE A 126 -10.58 0.90 -11.59
C ILE A 126 -10.99 0.02 -12.77
N THR A 127 -10.30 0.12 -13.91
CA THR A 127 -10.60 -0.67 -15.11
C THR A 127 -10.45 -2.17 -14.83
N TYR A 128 -9.38 -2.60 -14.17
CA TYR A 128 -9.19 -3.99 -13.77
C TYR A 128 -10.37 -4.49 -12.92
N THR A 129 -10.79 -3.70 -11.93
CA THR A 129 -11.90 -4.05 -11.04
C THR A 129 -13.22 -4.15 -11.79
N ILE A 130 -13.54 -3.17 -12.65
CA ILE A 130 -14.77 -3.16 -13.46
C ILE A 130 -14.80 -4.38 -14.38
N VAL A 131 -13.70 -4.63 -15.12
CA VAL A 131 -13.60 -5.80 -16.01
C VAL A 131 -13.79 -7.10 -15.22
N GLY A 132 -13.16 -7.22 -14.05
CA GLY A 132 -13.34 -8.38 -13.17
C GLY A 132 -14.80 -8.61 -12.76
N ILE A 133 -15.51 -7.54 -12.36
CA ILE A 133 -16.92 -7.61 -11.99
C ILE A 133 -17.81 -8.06 -13.17
N THR A 134 -17.50 -7.61 -14.39
CA THR A 134 -18.32 -7.91 -15.59
C THR A 134 -18.18 -9.34 -16.11
N LYS A 135 -17.09 -10.05 -15.77
CA LYS A 135 -16.84 -11.42 -16.24
C LYS A 135 -17.72 -12.49 -15.58
N SER A 136 -18.07 -12.33 -14.30
CA SER A 136 -18.74 -13.38 -13.53
C SER A 136 -20.25 -13.16 -13.38
N LYS A 137 -21.05 -13.31 -14.45
CA LYS A 137 -22.47 -12.88 -14.45
C LYS A 137 -23.40 -13.61 -13.46
N ASN A 138 -22.99 -14.75 -12.89
CA ASN A 138 -23.85 -15.62 -12.09
C ASN A 138 -23.82 -15.35 -10.56
N GLN A 139 -23.04 -14.38 -10.09
CA GLN A 139 -22.88 -14.04 -8.67
C GLN A 139 -23.47 -12.67 -8.33
N LYS A 140 -23.71 -12.36 -7.05
CA LYS A 140 -24.10 -11.00 -6.62
C LYS A 140 -22.96 -10.02 -6.90
N VAL A 141 -23.28 -8.76 -7.21
CA VAL A 141 -22.28 -7.71 -7.56
C VAL A 141 -21.17 -7.61 -6.50
N ILE A 142 -21.54 -7.67 -5.21
CA ILE A 142 -20.60 -7.57 -4.09
C ILE A 142 -19.60 -8.73 -4.10
N ASP A 143 -20.06 -9.97 -4.32
CA ASP A 143 -19.19 -11.15 -4.36
C ASP A 143 -18.22 -11.07 -5.55
N ARG A 144 -18.68 -10.52 -6.68
CA ARG A 144 -17.84 -10.26 -7.85
C ARG A 144 -16.80 -9.18 -7.60
N PHE A 145 -17.16 -8.15 -6.84
CA PHE A 145 -16.21 -7.12 -6.45
C PHE A 145 -15.16 -7.70 -5.49
N ILE A 146 -15.56 -8.43 -4.46
CA ILE A 146 -14.63 -9.05 -3.51
C ILE A 146 -13.68 -10.04 -4.21
N SER A 147 -14.17 -10.78 -5.21
CA SER A 147 -13.35 -11.74 -5.95
C SER A 147 -12.24 -11.11 -6.80
N THR A 148 -12.32 -9.81 -7.14
CA THR A 148 -11.21 -9.11 -7.82
C THR A 148 -10.03 -8.82 -6.91
N LYS A 149 -10.16 -9.04 -5.59
CA LYS A 149 -9.20 -8.67 -4.54
C LYS A 149 -8.96 -7.16 -4.48
N PRO A 150 -10.01 -6.33 -4.37
CA PRO A 150 -9.92 -4.89 -4.56
C PRO A 150 -9.04 -4.22 -3.52
N MET A 151 -9.06 -4.67 -2.26
CA MET A 151 -8.23 -4.10 -1.21
C MET A 151 -6.74 -4.32 -1.47
N PHE A 152 -6.33 -5.54 -1.84
CA PHE A 152 -4.96 -5.84 -2.24
C PHE A 152 -4.48 -4.92 -3.37
N TRP A 153 -5.27 -4.79 -4.45
CA TRP A 153 -4.87 -3.95 -5.58
C TRP A 153 -4.89 -2.46 -5.27
N CYS A 154 -5.77 -2.01 -4.36
CA CYS A 154 -5.77 -0.65 -3.85
C CYS A 154 -4.47 -0.34 -3.08
N GLU A 155 -3.99 -1.25 -2.22
CA GLU A 155 -2.72 -1.10 -1.51
C GLU A 155 -1.53 -1.08 -2.48
N ILE A 156 -1.54 -1.96 -3.48
CA ILE A 156 -0.50 -1.97 -4.53
C ILE A 156 -0.52 -0.65 -5.33
N ALA A 157 -1.70 -0.17 -5.74
CA ALA A 157 -1.83 1.10 -6.45
C ALA A 157 -1.27 2.27 -5.61
N ALA A 158 -1.65 2.35 -4.34
CA ALA A 158 -1.17 3.39 -3.43
C ALA A 158 0.36 3.35 -3.24
N LEU A 159 0.94 2.15 -3.07
CA LEU A 159 2.39 1.96 -2.98
C LEU A 159 3.08 2.40 -4.28
N VAL A 160 2.58 1.96 -5.45
CA VAL A 160 3.16 2.31 -6.76
C VAL A 160 3.12 3.82 -6.99
N CYS A 161 2.01 4.50 -6.69
CA CYS A 161 1.92 5.96 -6.76
C CYS A 161 3.00 6.63 -5.89
N THR A 162 3.15 6.16 -4.66
CA THR A 162 4.09 6.72 -3.69
C THR A 162 5.54 6.53 -4.16
N TYR A 163 5.92 5.30 -4.56
CA TYR A 163 7.27 5.02 -5.06
C TYR A 163 7.57 5.76 -6.36
N ALA A 164 6.64 5.77 -7.32
CA ALA A 164 6.83 6.47 -8.59
C ALA A 164 7.05 7.96 -8.35
N THR A 165 6.27 8.59 -7.47
CA THR A 165 6.45 10.00 -7.05
C THR A 165 7.85 10.24 -6.50
N VAL A 166 8.30 9.40 -5.55
CA VAL A 166 9.64 9.55 -4.95
C VAL A 166 10.73 9.40 -6.00
N ILE A 167 10.64 8.40 -6.88
CA ILE A 167 11.66 8.12 -7.90
C ILE A 167 11.71 9.25 -8.94
N LEU A 168 10.56 9.65 -9.48
CA LEU A 168 10.47 10.68 -10.53
C LEU A 168 11.03 12.01 -10.05
N GLN A 169 10.64 12.47 -8.87
CA GLN A 169 11.13 13.73 -8.33
C GLN A 169 12.61 13.68 -7.95
N LYS A 170 13.11 12.54 -7.44
CA LYS A 170 14.55 12.34 -7.24
C LYS A 170 15.34 12.33 -8.55
N TRP A 171 14.69 12.07 -9.69
CA TRP A 171 15.26 12.19 -11.03
C TRP A 171 15.01 13.55 -11.69
N GLY A 172 14.44 14.52 -10.97
CA GLY A 172 14.18 15.86 -11.49
C GLY A 172 13.01 15.93 -12.46
N ILE A 173 12.13 14.92 -12.47
CA ILE A 173 10.88 14.92 -13.23
C ILE A 173 9.80 15.47 -12.31
N TYR A 174 9.21 16.60 -12.73
CA TYR A 174 8.19 17.31 -11.98
C TYR A 174 6.82 17.09 -12.58
#